data_AF-A0A2G9HPB6-F1
#
_entry.id   AF-A0A2G9HPB6-F1
#
_cell.length_a   1.000
_cell.length_b   1.000
_cell.length_c   1.000
_cell.angle_alpha   90.00
_cell.angle_beta   90.00
_cell.angle_gamma   90.00
#
_symmetry.space_group_name_H-M   'P 1'
#
loop_
_entity.id
_entity.type
_entity.pdbx_description
1 polymer ?
#
loop_
_entity_poly.entity_id
_entity_poly.type
_entity_poly.pdbx_seq_one_letter_code
_entity_poly.pdbx_strand_id
1 'polypeptide(L)'
;MKSVLDETDMDKLELYPPDDLLDMLSTNLARMMSLAACLTQKANRASEVEKRYSSKLDKAKEDALRAVQEKEQLLEKFLESEAGKAALEAPSTETIVLFKSSGEFEELVLDHAEGIYEQMVQDCGRILHETRRISDNDLLLLDTELPFDLARDDVELGVGDSDDKVKREAPPQT
;
A
#
# COMPACT_ATOMS: atom_id res chain seq x y z
N MET A 1 52.48 6.80 24.28
CA MET A 1 52.00 7.50 25.49
C MET A 1 53.08 8.51 25.88
N LYS A 2 52.80 9.82 25.78
CA LYS A 2 53.70 10.88 26.24
C LYS A 2 53.61 10.97 27.77
N SER A 3 54.75 11.10 28.45
CA SER A 3 54.85 11.30 29.89
C SER A 3 54.11 12.58 30.30
N VAL A 4 53.25 12.48 31.31
CA VAL A 4 52.35 13.55 31.80
C VAL A 4 52.99 14.34 32.96
N LEU A 5 54.31 14.23 33.15
CA LEU A 5 55.02 15.01 34.17
C LEU A 5 55.69 16.20 33.49
N ASP A 6 55.20 17.39 33.82
CA ASP A 6 55.80 18.67 33.45
C ASP A 6 57.08 18.88 34.29
N GLU A 7 58.13 19.51 33.72
CA GLU A 7 59.40 19.75 34.42
C GLU A 7 59.18 20.49 35.76
N THR A 8 58.20 21.39 35.78
CA THR A 8 57.77 22.16 36.96
C THR A 8 57.26 21.29 38.13
N ASP A 9 56.74 20.09 37.85
CA ASP A 9 56.29 19.18 38.90
C ASP A 9 57.43 18.32 39.44
N MET A 10 58.48 18.08 38.65
CA MET A 10 59.69 17.37 39.09
C MET A 10 60.48 18.19 40.12
N ASP A 11 60.60 19.51 39.93
CA ASP A 11 61.28 20.41 40.87
C ASP A 11 60.63 20.45 42.27
N LYS A 12 59.31 20.19 42.35
CA LYS A 12 58.58 20.13 43.62
C LYS A 12 58.81 18.83 44.38
N LEU A 13 59.23 17.76 43.70
CA LEU A 13 59.59 16.49 44.34
C LEU A 13 60.95 16.57 45.04
N GLU A 14 61.88 17.42 44.59
CA GLU A 14 63.20 17.61 45.22
C GLU A 14 63.13 18.24 46.62
N LEU A 15 62.01 18.88 46.96
CA LEU A 15 61.78 19.54 48.25
C LEU A 15 61.40 18.58 49.39
N TYR A 16 61.11 17.31 49.08
CA TYR A 16 60.75 16.30 50.08
C TYR A 16 61.94 15.39 50.40
N PRO A 17 62.15 15.03 51.69
CA PRO A 17 63.04 13.93 52.04
C PRO A 17 62.65 12.66 51.27
N PRO A 18 63.62 11.84 50.81
CA PRO A 18 63.35 10.64 50.02
C PRO A 18 62.33 9.68 50.64
N ASP A 19 62.32 9.57 51.97
CA ASP A 19 61.40 8.71 52.71
C ASP A 19 59.94 9.21 52.65
N ASP A 20 59.73 10.53 52.72
CA ASP A 20 58.39 11.14 52.63
C ASP A 20 57.82 11.06 51.20
N LEU A 21 58.70 11.15 50.19
CA LEU A 21 58.31 10.97 48.80
C LEU A 21 57.86 9.54 48.52
N LEU A 22 58.57 8.55 49.09
CA LEU A 22 58.22 7.13 48.94
C LEU A 22 56.86 6.81 49.59
N ASP A 23 56.57 7.37 50.76
CA ASP A 23 55.28 7.20 51.43
C ASP A 23 54.12 7.86 50.65
N MET A 24 54.35 9.07 50.11
CA MET A 24 53.38 9.75 49.26
C MET A 24 53.06 8.94 47.99
N LEU A 25 54.09 8.44 47.30
CA LEU A 25 53.91 7.60 46.11
C LEU A 25 53.21 6.28 46.44
N SER A 26 53.53 5.66 47.58
CA SER A 26 52.89 4.44 48.06
C SER A 26 51.40 4.65 48.34
N THR A 27 51.06 5.76 49.01
CA THR A 27 49.67 6.16 49.29
C THR A 27 48.90 6.44 48.01
N ASN A 28 49.51 7.13 47.04
CA ASN A 28 48.90 7.39 45.74
C ASN A 28 48.68 6.10 44.94
N LEU A 29 49.64 5.18 44.95
CA LEU A 29 49.51 3.87 44.30
C LEU A 29 48.36 3.06 44.92
N ALA A 30 48.30 3.00 46.25
CA ALA A 30 47.21 2.32 46.96
C ALA A 30 45.84 2.92 46.63
N ARG A 31 45.75 4.25 46.57
CA ARG A 31 44.53 4.96 46.17
C ARG A 31 44.13 4.64 44.72
N MET A 32 45.09 4.63 43.79
CA MET A 32 44.83 4.27 42.40
C MET A 32 44.36 2.82 42.26
N MET A 33 44.97 1.88 42.97
CA MET A 33 44.53 0.49 42.98
C MET A 33 43.12 0.33 43.54
N SER A 34 42.78 1.04 44.62
CA SER A 34 41.43 1.05 45.18
C SER A 34 40.39 1.60 44.19
N LEU A 35 40.72 2.69 43.49
CA LEU A 35 39.88 3.25 42.45
C LEU A 35 39.70 2.29 41.27
N ALA A 36 40.78 1.64 40.81
CA ALA A 36 40.72 0.65 39.74
C ALA A 36 39.78 -0.51 40.11
N ALA A 37 39.92 -1.06 41.33
CA ALA A 37 39.03 -2.12 41.82
C ALA A 37 37.56 -1.67 41.88
N CYS A 38 37.30 -0.44 42.33
CA CYS A 38 35.95 0.13 42.36
C CYS A 38 35.36 0.27 40.94
N LEU A 39 36.14 0.73 39.97
CA LEU A 39 35.71 0.88 38.58
C LEU A 39 35.43 -0.48 37.94
N THR A 40 36.29 -1.48 38.15
CA THR A 40 36.06 -2.86 37.69
C THR A 40 34.76 -3.43 38.27
N GLN A 41 34.53 -3.24 39.58
CA GLN A 41 33.29 -3.69 40.21
C GLN A 41 32.05 -3.01 39.61
N LYS A 42 32.11 -1.69 39.37
CA LYS A 42 31.01 -0.96 38.74
C LYS A 42 30.75 -1.41 37.31
N ALA A 43 31.80 -1.64 36.51
CA ALA A 43 31.69 -2.15 35.15
C ALA A 43 31.01 -3.52 35.11
N ASN A 44 31.40 -4.43 36.03
CA ASN A 44 30.77 -5.75 36.13
C ASN A 44 29.28 -5.65 36.50
N ARG A 45 28.92 -4.81 37.47
CA ARG A 45 27.51 -4.58 37.85
C ARG A 45 26.70 -3.99 36.71
N ALA A 46 27.26 -3.02 35.97
CA ALA A 46 26.59 -2.44 34.82
C ALA A 46 26.32 -3.49 33.74
N SER A 47 27.31 -4.33 33.43
CA SER A 47 27.17 -5.44 32.47
C SER A 47 26.09 -6.45 32.91
N GLU A 48 26.01 -6.79 34.20
CA GLU A 48 24.97 -7.69 34.70
C GLU A 48 23.56 -7.09 34.56
N VAL A 49 23.40 -5.80 34.87
CA VAL A 49 22.12 -5.11 34.72
C VAL A 49 21.70 -5.06 33.25
N GLU A 50 22.64 -4.75 32.35
CA GLU A 50 22.40 -4.74 30.91
C GLU A 50 21.95 -6.12 30.42
N LYS A 51 22.66 -7.20 30.80
CA LYS A 51 22.26 -8.57 30.45
C LYS A 51 20.85 -8.92 30.94
N ARG A 52 20.50 -8.54 32.18
CA ARG A 52 19.15 -8.75 32.72
C ARG A 52 18.10 -7.95 31.95
N TYR A 53 18.40 -6.72 31.57
CA TYR A 53 17.49 -5.89 30.80
C TYR A 53 17.26 -6.45 29.40
N SER A 54 18.33 -6.79 28.68
CA SER A 54 18.24 -7.40 27.35
C SER A 54 17.43 -8.70 27.38
N SER A 55 17.70 -9.60 28.34
CA SER A 55 16.93 -10.84 28.49
C SER A 55 15.45 -10.59 28.78
N LYS A 56 15.11 -9.60 29.62
CA LYS A 56 13.71 -9.22 29.87
C LYS A 56 13.03 -8.63 28.64
N LEU A 57 13.75 -7.81 27.88
CA LEU A 57 13.24 -7.19 26.66
C LEU A 57 12.95 -8.26 25.60
N ASP A 58 13.87 -9.21 25.40
CA ASP A 58 13.68 -10.29 24.43
C ASP A 58 12.49 -11.18 24.80
N LYS A 59 12.35 -11.53 26.08
CA LYS A 59 11.17 -12.25 26.57
C LYS A 59 9.88 -11.47 26.33
N ALA A 60 9.86 -10.18 26.64
CA ALA A 60 8.68 -9.34 26.44
C ALA A 60 8.30 -9.22 24.95
N LYS A 61 9.29 -9.17 24.05
CA LYS A 61 9.04 -9.19 22.59
C LYS A 61 8.44 -10.52 22.15
N GLU A 62 8.97 -11.64 22.63
CA GLU A 62 8.44 -12.97 22.31
C GLU A 62 6.99 -13.13 22.79
N ASP A 63 6.72 -12.75 24.04
CA ASP A 63 5.38 -12.79 24.63
C ASP A 63 4.40 -11.90 23.85
N ALA A 64 4.83 -10.70 23.44
CA ALA A 64 4.02 -9.79 22.63
C ALA A 64 3.71 -10.37 21.24
N LEU A 65 4.69 -10.96 20.56
CA LEU A 65 4.47 -11.60 19.26
C LEU A 65 3.49 -12.77 19.37
N ARG A 66 3.63 -13.60 20.41
CA ARG A 66 2.71 -14.71 20.66
C ARG A 66 1.28 -14.22 20.89
N ALA A 67 1.10 -13.19 21.71
CA ALA A 67 -0.22 -12.62 21.97
C ALA A 67 -0.87 -12.02 20.71
N VAL A 68 -0.08 -11.42 19.82
CA VAL A 68 -0.57 -10.92 18.52
C VAL A 68 -1.04 -12.08 17.65
N GLN A 69 -0.23 -13.14 17.51
CA GLN A 69 -0.59 -14.32 16.72
C GLN A 69 -1.84 -15.02 17.24
N GLU A 70 -1.98 -15.16 18.56
CA GLU A 70 -3.18 -15.75 19.17
C GLU A 70 -4.44 -14.91 18.88
N LYS A 71 -4.34 -13.58 18.98
CA LYS A 71 -5.45 -12.69 18.65
C LYS A 71 -5.82 -12.74 17.17
N GLU A 72 -4.83 -12.82 16.28
CA GLU A 72 -5.04 -12.94 14.85
C GLU A 72 -5.79 -14.24 14.51
N GLN A 73 -5.37 -15.38 15.08
CA GLN A 73 -6.07 -16.65 14.91
C GLN A 73 -7.50 -16.64 15.46
N LEU A 74 -7.73 -15.95 16.58
CA LEU A 74 -9.08 -15.79 17.13
C LEU A 74 -9.96 -14.92 16.23
N LEU A 75 -9.39 -13.86 15.66
CA LEU A 75 -10.09 -13.00 14.71
C LEU A 75 -10.44 -13.77 13.43
N GLU A 76 -9.50 -14.55 12.88
CA GLU A 76 -9.74 -15.39 11.71
C GLU A 76 -10.89 -16.38 11.96
N LYS A 77 -10.84 -17.12 13.07
CA LYS A 77 -11.92 -18.03 13.47
C LYS A 77 -13.25 -17.31 13.67
N PHE A 78 -13.23 -16.10 14.22
CA PHE A 78 -14.44 -15.30 14.37
C PHE A 78 -15.01 -14.91 13.01
N LEU A 79 -14.20 -14.42 12.08
CA LEU A 79 -14.63 -14.05 10.73
C LEU A 79 -15.14 -15.25 9.92
N GLU A 80 -14.59 -16.45 10.14
CA GLU A 80 -15.08 -17.69 9.53
C GLU A 80 -16.38 -18.20 10.14
N SER A 81 -16.65 -17.85 11.40
CA SER A 81 -17.86 -18.26 12.12
C SER A 81 -19.12 -17.64 11.51
N GLU A 82 -20.24 -18.34 11.65
CA GLU A 82 -21.55 -17.86 11.20
C GLU A 82 -21.92 -16.52 11.86
N ALA A 83 -21.60 -16.35 13.14
CA ALA A 83 -21.82 -15.09 13.86
C ALA A 83 -20.99 -13.93 13.29
N GLY A 84 -19.72 -14.18 12.94
CA GLY A 84 -18.85 -13.18 12.32
C GLY A 84 -19.29 -12.82 10.90
N LYS A 85 -19.66 -13.81 10.10
CA LYS A 85 -20.24 -13.59 8.76
C LYS A 85 -21.54 -12.79 8.84
N ALA A 86 -22.45 -13.16 9.72
CA ALA A 86 -23.70 -12.44 9.93
C ALA A 86 -23.46 -10.99 10.41
N ALA A 87 -22.47 -10.77 11.29
CA ALA A 87 -22.11 -9.43 11.75
C ALA A 87 -21.54 -8.53 10.63
N LEU A 88 -20.87 -9.11 9.63
CA LEU A 88 -20.40 -8.39 8.44
C LEU A 88 -21.51 -8.17 7.41
N GLU A 89 -22.39 -9.15 7.21
CA GLU A 89 -23.45 -9.09 6.22
C GLU A 89 -24.63 -8.20 6.65
N ALA A 90 -24.99 -8.19 7.93
CA ALA A 90 -26.12 -7.41 8.46
C ALA A 90 -26.04 -5.91 8.11
N PRO A 91 -24.94 -5.17 8.41
CA PRO A 91 -24.85 -3.76 8.04
C PRO A 91 -24.74 -3.57 6.52
N SER A 92 -24.18 -4.53 5.78
CA SER A 92 -24.02 -4.43 4.32
C SER A 92 -25.37 -4.48 3.59
N THR A 93 -26.28 -5.36 4.02
CA THR A 93 -27.59 -5.52 3.41
C THR A 93 -28.48 -4.31 3.68
N GLU A 94 -28.47 -3.80 4.92
CA GLU A 94 -29.22 -2.59 5.28
C GLU A 94 -28.71 -1.36 4.53
N THR A 95 -27.39 -1.19 4.40
CA THR A 95 -26.79 -0.07 3.66
C THR A 95 -27.10 -0.14 2.16
N ILE A 96 -27.06 -1.34 1.56
CA ILE A 96 -27.42 -1.53 0.14
C ILE A 96 -28.90 -1.25 -0.09
N VAL A 97 -29.78 -1.66 0.83
CA VAL A 97 -31.21 -1.37 0.73
C VAL A 97 -31.47 0.14 0.82
N LEU A 98 -30.82 0.82 1.77
CA LEU A 98 -30.90 2.28 1.91
C LEU A 98 -30.40 3.00 0.66
N PHE A 99 -29.28 2.55 0.09
CA PHE A 99 -28.73 3.10 -1.15
C PHE A 99 -29.69 2.89 -2.33
N LYS A 100 -30.25 1.69 -2.50
CA LYS A 100 -31.25 1.43 -3.56
C LYS A 100 -32.53 2.25 -3.40
N SER A 101 -32.86 2.65 -2.19
CA SER A 101 -34.01 3.54 -1.92
C SER A 101 -33.67 5.03 -1.96
N SER A 102 -32.40 5.39 -2.19
CA SER A 102 -31.99 6.79 -2.27
C SER A 102 -32.36 7.38 -3.64
N GLY A 103 -32.63 8.69 -3.66
CA GLY A 103 -32.84 9.42 -4.91
C GLY A 103 -31.60 9.42 -5.82
N GLU A 104 -30.40 9.31 -5.24
CA GLU A 104 -29.13 9.22 -5.99
C GLU A 104 -29.06 7.95 -6.84
N PHE A 105 -29.60 6.83 -6.34
CA PHE A 105 -29.68 5.61 -7.13
C PHE A 105 -30.71 5.72 -8.26
N GLU A 106 -31.85 6.35 -8.01
CA GLU A 106 -32.87 6.61 -9.04
C GLU A 106 -32.33 7.50 -10.16
N GLU A 107 -31.67 8.60 -9.83
CA GLU A 107 -31.01 9.51 -10.78
C GLU A 107 -29.97 8.75 -11.62
N LEU A 108 -29.09 7.97 -10.97
CA LEU A 108 -28.07 7.19 -11.68
C LEU A 108 -28.66 6.13 -12.62
N VAL A 109 -29.79 5.52 -12.25
CA VAL A 109 -30.50 4.57 -13.12
C VAL A 109 -31.13 5.29 -14.30
N LEU A 110 -31.72 6.47 -14.09
CA LEU A 110 -32.34 7.26 -15.15
C LEU A 110 -31.30 7.78 -16.15
N ASP A 111 -30.19 8.35 -15.67
CA ASP A 111 -29.08 8.81 -16.51
C ASP A 111 -28.53 7.66 -17.37
N HIS A 112 -28.38 6.47 -16.78
CA HIS A 112 -27.91 5.31 -17.52
C HIS A 112 -28.94 4.81 -18.55
N ALA A 113 -30.23 4.84 -18.21
CA ALA A 113 -31.30 4.46 -19.11
C ALA A 113 -31.45 5.42 -20.29
N GLU A 114 -31.29 6.73 -20.05
CA GLU A 114 -31.29 7.76 -21.09
C GLU A 114 -30.19 7.49 -22.12
N GLY A 115 -28.95 7.25 -21.68
CA GLY A 115 -27.86 6.92 -22.61
C GLY A 115 -28.10 5.64 -23.42
N ILE A 116 -28.73 4.61 -22.84
CA ILE A 116 -29.13 3.40 -23.59
C ILE A 116 -30.21 3.72 -24.63
N TYR A 117 -31.20 4.52 -24.25
CA TYR A 117 -32.28 4.91 -25.14
C TYR A 117 -31.76 5.73 -26.33
N GLU A 118 -30.93 6.74 -26.07
CA GLU A 118 -30.30 7.56 -27.10
C GLU A 118 -29.49 6.71 -28.08
N GLN A 119 -28.64 5.82 -27.55
CA GLN A 119 -27.86 4.91 -28.39
C GLN A 119 -28.75 4.01 -29.25
N MET A 120 -29.83 3.48 -28.68
CA MET A 120 -30.77 2.62 -29.39
C MET A 120 -31.51 3.39 -30.51
N VAL A 121 -31.92 4.63 -30.25
CA VAL A 121 -32.55 5.50 -31.25
C VAL A 121 -31.60 5.76 -32.41
N GLN A 122 -30.35 6.12 -32.11
CA GLN A 122 -29.31 6.33 -33.13
C GLN A 122 -29.05 5.06 -33.95
N ASP A 123 -28.94 3.91 -33.30
CA ASP A 123 -28.70 2.62 -33.96
C ASP A 123 -29.86 2.24 -34.90
N CYS A 124 -31.10 2.45 -34.46
CA CYS A 124 -32.28 2.22 -35.29
C CYS A 124 -32.33 3.16 -36.49
N GLY A 125 -32.03 4.46 -36.28
CA GLY A 125 -31.94 5.44 -37.35
C GLY A 125 -30.92 5.04 -38.40
N ARG A 126 -29.73 4.62 -37.96
CA ARG A 126 -28.66 4.12 -38.84
C ARG A 126 -29.10 2.91 -39.66
N ILE A 127 -29.71 1.89 -39.04
CA ILE A 127 -30.18 0.69 -39.75
C ILE A 127 -31.24 1.04 -40.81
N LEU A 128 -32.18 1.92 -40.47
CA LEU A 128 -33.24 2.33 -41.40
C LEU A 128 -32.70 3.12 -42.59
N HIS A 129 -31.68 3.96 -42.35
CA HIS A 129 -30.95 4.69 -43.40
C HIS A 129 -30.17 3.75 -44.32
N GLU A 130 -29.33 2.88 -43.74
CA GLU A 130 -28.50 1.92 -44.49
C GLU A 130 -29.35 0.98 -45.35
N THR A 131 -30.55 0.64 -44.89
CA THR A 131 -31.51 -0.19 -45.63
C THR A 131 -32.36 0.59 -46.64
N ARG A 132 -32.11 1.89 -46.82
CA ARG A 132 -32.85 2.83 -47.71
C ARG A 132 -34.37 2.84 -47.46
N ARG A 133 -34.79 2.55 -46.23
CA ARG A 133 -36.22 2.57 -45.85
C ARG A 133 -36.72 3.96 -45.51
N ILE A 134 -35.81 4.87 -45.20
CA ILE A 134 -36.07 6.30 -44.93
C ILE A 134 -35.02 7.15 -45.66
N SER A 135 -35.41 8.35 -46.12
CA SER A 135 -34.52 9.27 -46.82
C SER A 135 -33.76 10.17 -45.84
N ASP A 136 -32.67 10.81 -46.29
CA ASP A 136 -31.90 11.77 -45.48
C ASP A 136 -32.79 12.89 -44.89
N ASN A 137 -33.83 13.30 -45.62
CA ASN A 137 -34.80 14.29 -45.17
C ASN A 137 -35.74 13.76 -44.07
N ASP A 138 -36.01 12.45 -44.06
CA ASP A 138 -36.81 11.80 -43.02
C ASP A 138 -35.99 11.52 -41.76
N LEU A 139 -34.66 11.36 -41.91
CA LEU A 139 -33.71 11.25 -40.79
C LEU A 139 -33.64 12.54 -39.98
N LEU A 140 -33.62 13.69 -40.66
CA LEU A 140 -33.60 15.02 -40.03
C LEU A 140 -34.87 15.33 -39.22
N LEU A 141 -35.98 14.63 -39.48
CA LEU A 141 -37.21 14.75 -38.71
C LEU A 141 -37.20 13.91 -37.42
N LEU A 142 -36.32 12.91 -37.35
CA LEU A 142 -36.15 12.02 -36.20
C LEU A 142 -35.09 12.54 -35.22
N ASP A 143 -34.28 13.51 -35.63
CA ASP A 143 -33.19 14.03 -34.82
C ASP A 143 -33.55 15.39 -34.22
N THR A 144 -33.42 15.51 -32.90
CA THR A 144 -33.68 16.78 -32.20
C THR A 144 -32.41 17.62 -32.06
N GLU A 145 -31.19 17.05 -32.09
CA GLU A 145 -29.95 17.84 -31.85
C GLU A 145 -28.64 17.36 -32.52
N LEU A 146 -28.59 16.40 -33.46
CA LEU A 146 -27.28 15.96 -34.02
C LEU A 146 -26.78 16.78 -35.24
N PRO A 147 -25.51 17.29 -35.22
CA PRO A 147 -24.81 17.74 -36.42
C PRO A 147 -24.24 16.53 -37.17
N PHE A 148 -24.90 16.15 -38.25
CA PHE A 148 -24.39 15.14 -39.18
C PHE A 148 -23.30 15.75 -40.06
N ASP A 149 -22.04 15.58 -39.67
CA ASP A 149 -20.90 15.74 -40.59
C ASP A 149 -20.88 14.55 -41.57
N LEU A 150 -21.73 14.65 -42.60
CA LEU A 150 -21.62 13.83 -43.80
C LEU A 150 -20.45 14.36 -44.64
N ALA A 151 -19.24 13.90 -44.32
CA ALA A 151 -18.14 13.96 -45.26
C ALA A 151 -18.49 13.11 -46.49
N ARG A 152 -18.98 13.79 -47.53
CA ARG A 152 -19.07 13.26 -48.89
C ARG A 152 -17.65 12.97 -49.38
N ASP A 153 -17.30 11.70 -49.48
CA ASP A 153 -16.29 11.26 -50.45
C ASP A 153 -17.02 10.62 -51.63
N ASP A 154 -17.29 11.47 -52.62
CA ASP A 154 -17.53 11.06 -54.00
C ASP A 154 -16.27 10.35 -54.52
N VAL A 155 -16.35 9.02 -54.68
CA VAL A 155 -15.50 8.32 -55.65
C VAL A 155 -16.40 7.58 -56.62
N GLU A 156 -16.70 8.31 -57.69
CA GLU A 156 -17.28 7.82 -58.92
C GLU A 156 -16.22 7.05 -59.75
N LEU A 157 -16.71 6.02 -60.46
CA LEU A 157 -16.17 5.39 -61.66
C LEU A 157 -15.13 4.27 -61.52
N GLY A 158 -15.54 3.08 -61.98
CA GLY A 158 -14.63 2.00 -62.34
C GLY A 158 -15.32 0.74 -62.84
N VAL A 159 -16.00 0.82 -63.99
CA VAL A 159 -16.52 -0.32 -64.77
C VAL A 159 -15.43 -1.39 -64.96
N GLY A 160 -15.77 -2.67 -64.70
CA GLY A 160 -14.87 -3.79 -64.90
C GLY A 160 -15.58 -5.15 -64.81
N ASP A 161 -16.30 -5.47 -65.87
CA ASP A 161 -16.83 -6.77 -66.25
C ASP A 161 -15.77 -7.90 -66.20
N SER A 162 -16.08 -9.02 -65.55
CA SER A 162 -15.77 -10.37 -66.05
C SER A 162 -16.29 -11.47 -65.11
N ASP A 163 -17.20 -12.27 -65.64
CA ASP A 163 -17.56 -13.62 -65.20
C ASP A 163 -16.32 -14.47 -64.86
N ASP A 164 -16.30 -15.11 -63.68
CA ASP A 164 -15.83 -16.50 -63.65
C ASP A 164 -16.41 -17.36 -62.51
N LYS A 165 -16.46 -18.64 -62.84
CA LYS A 165 -17.26 -19.72 -62.27
C LYS A 165 -16.74 -20.32 -60.95
N VAL A 166 -17.71 -20.82 -60.15
CA VAL A 166 -17.70 -22.14 -59.46
C VAL A 166 -16.59 -22.40 -58.42
N LYS A 167 -16.97 -22.56 -57.14
CA LYS A 167 -17.12 -23.89 -56.50
C LYS A 167 -17.72 -23.80 -55.10
N ARG A 168 -18.77 -24.61 -54.88
CA ARG A 168 -19.26 -25.03 -53.56
C ARG A 168 -18.16 -25.77 -52.81
N GLU A 169 -18.00 -25.48 -51.52
CA GLU A 169 -17.75 -26.50 -50.52
C GLU A 169 -18.33 -26.07 -49.16
N ALA A 170 -19.08 -26.97 -48.55
CA ALA A 170 -19.76 -26.83 -47.27
C ALA A 170 -18.81 -27.23 -46.11
N PRO A 171 -19.10 -26.84 -44.86
CA PRO A 171 -18.16 -26.96 -43.75
C PRO A 171 -18.08 -28.39 -43.17
N PRO A 172 -16.96 -28.77 -42.52
CA PRO A 172 -16.89 -30.02 -41.79
C PRO A 172 -17.65 -29.91 -40.47
N GLN A 173 -18.54 -30.87 -40.22
CA GLN A 173 -19.09 -31.16 -38.91
C GLN A 173 -18.13 -32.07 -38.16
N THR A 174 -17.68 -31.65 -36.98
CA THR A 174 -17.41 -32.49 -35.80
C THR A 174 -17.46 -31.62 -34.56
#